data_AF-A0A535N3U4-F1
#
_entry.id   AF-A0A535N3U4-F1
#
_cell.length_a   1.000
_cell.length_b   1.000
_cell.length_c   1.000
_cell.angle_alpha   90.00
_cell.angle_beta   90.00
_cell.angle_gamma   90.00
#
_symmetry.space_group_name_H-M   'P 1'
#
loop_
_entity.id
_entity.type
_entity.pdbx_description
1 polymer ?
#
loop_
_entity_poly.entity_id
_entity_poly.type
_entity_poly.pdbx_seq_one_letter_code
_entity_poly.pdbx_strand_id
1 'polypeptide(L)'
;MAKAKDGDIEKIVESVEDATTFPVLTEEISFPGAPTPGAPAAPGAAPLGQVVQSAVRDVLGWRPKANDTKGFLAALNQSFTTTEVEGHTEVTWTPKTYAAQAQADLGFITGAQASIFNQAKVALDQALPLLDGLTPLRPDANLPDVESMRAIVRSELVDLVNEVGMEGGPRVQRVEDLFFQLGGNPWTLGGKGSVDFREVEGHLGQVRDRMGLKPELVNTVDEEQNLTNFIILVGYTNSLFASWKAERKFFLPFTGEPFLGTQLVLLSRALEVVDEAVQEVFFAAQSVFLGPAQLQTIALEFDGQPSMFAADLLNWTQSFVRTEGLVLLRDQGKDGVVSFRETLEKIEDLVESARTRSFGGRQVPARVGRGYSSGRVQASLGKLGDQLEETLRLASEIRRGPAPVVMEISAARRGKRVRMELLGDFFQDGAAVFATPTDLATPKPADQGVPAAPIPADRTDVISSGMIFAVFSGQLEGAWSIVVRNPDGRSSKPLTLPNGATEVEA
;
A
#
# COMPACT_ATOMS: atom_id res chain seq x y z
N MET A 1 -7.00 -43.50 42.74
CA MET A 1 -6.91 -42.02 42.75
C MET A 1 -5.59 -41.64 42.12
N ALA A 2 -5.59 -41.31 40.83
CA ALA A 2 -4.39 -40.93 40.09
C ALA A 2 -4.17 -39.42 40.20
N LYS A 3 -2.99 -39.00 40.65
CA LYS A 3 -2.52 -37.61 40.62
C LYS A 3 -2.23 -37.23 39.16
N ALA A 4 -3.02 -36.33 38.60
CA ALA A 4 -2.63 -35.62 37.37
C ALA A 4 -1.38 -34.77 37.67
N LYS A 5 -0.43 -34.75 36.73
CA LYS A 5 0.81 -33.97 36.83
C LYS A 5 0.48 -32.49 36.56
N ASP A 6 1.07 -31.58 37.33
CA ASP A 6 0.85 -30.12 37.22
C ASP A 6 0.94 -29.57 35.78
N GLY A 7 1.79 -30.14 34.92
CA GLY A 7 1.93 -29.71 33.52
C GLY A 7 0.74 -30.03 32.60
N ASP A 8 -0.12 -30.99 32.97
CA ASP A 8 -1.37 -31.25 32.23
C ASP A 8 -2.46 -30.25 32.61
N ILE A 9 -2.41 -29.70 33.83
CA ILE A 9 -3.36 -28.68 34.29
C ILE A 9 -3.06 -27.33 33.64
N GLU A 10 -1.79 -26.94 33.50
CA GLU A 10 -1.41 -25.70 32.77
C GLU A 10 -1.84 -25.74 31.30
N LYS A 11 -1.63 -26.87 30.60
CA LYS A 11 -2.09 -27.02 29.20
C LYS A 11 -3.61 -27.01 29.06
N ILE A 12 -4.34 -27.56 30.03
CA ILE A 12 -5.80 -27.52 30.04
C ILE A 12 -6.30 -26.10 30.34
N VAL A 13 -5.64 -25.36 31.23
CA VAL A 13 -5.98 -23.95 31.52
C VAL A 13 -5.72 -23.07 30.30
N GLU A 14 -4.58 -23.23 29.62
CA GLU A 14 -4.24 -22.53 28.38
C GLU A 14 -5.23 -22.84 27.25
N SER A 15 -5.62 -24.11 27.10
CA SER A 15 -6.62 -24.53 26.10
C SER A 15 -8.05 -24.06 26.41
N VAL A 16 -8.40 -23.86 27.68
CA VAL A 16 -9.71 -23.34 28.12
C VAL A 16 -9.74 -21.81 28.01
N GLU A 17 -8.63 -21.12 28.26
CA GLU A 17 -8.49 -19.68 27.98
C GLU A 17 -8.58 -19.40 26.47
N ASP A 18 -7.94 -20.21 25.61
CA ASP A 18 -8.07 -20.10 24.15
C ASP A 18 -9.51 -20.35 23.66
N ALA A 19 -10.23 -21.30 24.27
CA ALA A 19 -11.62 -21.61 23.93
C ALA A 19 -12.63 -20.50 24.33
N THR A 20 -12.28 -19.60 25.24
CA THR A 20 -13.12 -18.45 25.67
C THR A 20 -12.70 -17.11 25.04
N THR A 21 -11.67 -17.14 24.19
CA THR A 21 -11.09 -15.96 23.54
C THR A 21 -11.78 -15.58 22.22
N PHE A 22 -12.57 -16.49 21.62
CA PHE A 22 -13.38 -16.19 20.44
C PHE A 22 -14.84 -15.86 20.82
N PRO A 23 -15.47 -14.83 20.22
CA PRO A 23 -16.88 -14.56 20.46
C PRO A 23 -17.76 -15.64 19.82
N VAL A 24 -18.62 -16.27 20.62
CA VAL A 24 -19.81 -16.95 20.10
C VAL A 24 -20.82 -15.87 19.72
N LEU A 25 -20.92 -15.54 18.44
CA LEU A 25 -22.07 -14.81 17.90
C LEU A 25 -23.26 -15.76 17.85
N THR A 26 -24.19 -15.65 18.79
CA THR A 26 -25.55 -16.17 18.60
C THR A 26 -26.37 -15.12 17.86
N GLU A 27 -26.55 -15.27 16.54
CA GLU A 27 -27.60 -14.55 15.83
C GLU A 27 -28.96 -15.12 16.24
N GLU A 28 -29.77 -14.31 16.89
CA GLU A 28 -31.16 -14.62 17.19
C GLU A 28 -31.99 -14.33 15.93
N ILE A 29 -32.39 -15.38 15.19
CA ILE A 29 -33.24 -15.25 14.00
C ILE A 29 -34.67 -14.89 14.46
N SER A 30 -35.01 -13.60 14.44
CA SER A 30 -36.39 -13.13 14.63
C SER A 30 -37.06 -12.82 13.29
N PHE A 31 -38.18 -13.49 13.01
CA PHE A 31 -39.03 -13.21 11.85
C PHE A 31 -39.77 -11.87 12.00
N PRO A 32 -39.98 -11.08 10.93
CA PRO A 32 -40.56 -9.75 11.02
C PRO A 32 -42.08 -9.80 11.26
N GLY A 33 -42.51 -9.32 12.43
CA GLY A 33 -43.89 -8.94 12.73
C GLY A 33 -44.14 -7.44 12.47
N ALA A 34 -45.38 -7.08 12.14
CA ALA A 34 -45.80 -5.74 11.74
C ALA A 34 -45.50 -4.64 12.78
N PRO A 35 -45.23 -3.39 12.35
CA PRO A 35 -44.68 -2.35 13.22
C PRO A 35 -45.72 -1.77 14.19
N THR A 36 -45.35 -1.69 15.46
CA THR A 36 -46.06 -0.93 16.50
C THR A 36 -45.31 0.39 16.76
N PRO A 37 -45.98 1.56 16.86
CA PRO A 37 -45.30 2.83 17.10
C PRO A 37 -45.02 3.00 18.60
N GLY A 38 -43.73 3.12 18.99
CA GLY A 38 -43.36 3.64 20.31
C GLY A 38 -42.26 2.95 21.11
N ALA A 39 -41.33 2.20 20.51
CA ALA A 39 -40.19 1.63 21.23
C ALA A 39 -38.83 2.09 20.64
N PRO A 40 -37.77 2.22 21.47
CA PRO A 40 -36.46 2.67 21.03
C PRO A 40 -35.79 1.63 20.12
N ALA A 41 -35.13 2.10 19.07
CA ALA A 41 -34.55 1.26 18.01
C ALA A 41 -33.44 0.33 18.53
N ALA A 42 -33.55 -0.97 18.20
CA ALA A 42 -32.49 -1.95 18.36
C ALA A 42 -31.50 -1.88 17.16
N PRO A 43 -30.20 -2.18 17.35
CA PRO A 43 -29.18 -2.10 16.32
C PRO A 43 -29.20 -3.34 15.43
N GLY A 44 -29.38 -3.16 14.11
CA GLY A 44 -29.36 -4.28 13.15
C GLY A 44 -29.96 -3.97 11.77
N ALA A 45 -30.78 -2.92 11.64
CA ALA A 45 -31.06 -2.34 10.33
C ALA A 45 -29.91 -1.40 9.98
N ALA A 46 -29.29 -1.55 8.80
CA ALA A 46 -28.42 -0.51 8.26
C ALA A 46 -29.21 0.81 8.35
N PRO A 47 -28.76 1.79 9.17
CA PRO A 47 -29.54 2.99 9.38
C PRO A 47 -29.79 3.60 8.00
N LEU A 48 -31.01 4.06 7.72
CA LEU A 48 -31.35 4.70 6.44
C LEU A 48 -30.30 5.72 6.00
N GLY A 49 -29.60 6.35 6.95
CA GLY A 49 -28.42 7.17 6.72
C GLY A 49 -27.27 6.49 5.96
N GLN A 50 -26.90 5.23 6.25
CA GLN A 50 -25.86 4.50 5.52
C GLN A 50 -26.30 4.11 4.09
N VAL A 51 -27.58 3.75 3.91
CA VAL A 51 -28.14 3.45 2.58
C VAL A 51 -28.17 4.71 1.73
N VAL A 52 -28.63 5.83 2.30
CA VAL A 52 -28.62 7.15 1.64
C VAL A 52 -27.20 7.61 1.36
N GLN A 53 -26.25 7.44 2.29
CA GLN A 53 -24.85 7.80 2.07
C GLN A 53 -24.21 6.99 0.93
N SER A 54 -24.53 5.69 0.84
CA SER A 54 -24.05 4.84 -0.25
C SER A 54 -24.64 5.27 -1.58
N ALA A 55 -25.96 5.48 -1.65
CA ALA A 55 -26.62 5.96 -2.86
C ALA A 55 -26.13 7.35 -3.30
N VAL A 56 -25.93 8.28 -2.37
CA VAL A 56 -25.39 9.62 -2.64
C VAL A 56 -23.95 9.53 -3.16
N ARG A 57 -23.14 8.65 -2.58
CA ARG A 57 -21.77 8.39 -3.06
C ARG A 57 -21.77 7.85 -4.48
N ASP A 58 -22.65 6.90 -4.77
CA ASP A 58 -22.69 6.20 -6.06
C ASP A 58 -23.23 7.12 -7.18
N VAL A 59 -24.15 8.04 -6.85
CA VAL A 59 -24.74 8.99 -7.81
C VAL A 59 -23.88 10.23 -8.03
N LEU A 60 -23.24 10.76 -6.98
CA LEU A 60 -22.48 12.01 -7.03
C LEU A 60 -20.96 11.81 -7.15
N GLY A 61 -20.44 10.59 -7.00
CA GLY A 61 -18.99 10.34 -6.95
C GLY A 61 -18.31 11.21 -5.90
N TRP A 62 -18.92 11.35 -4.73
CA TRP A 62 -18.50 12.27 -3.66
C TRP A 62 -18.74 11.63 -2.30
N ARG A 63 -17.76 11.72 -1.37
CA ARG A 63 -17.90 11.22 0.01
C ARG A 63 -18.46 12.34 0.90
N PRO A 64 -19.65 12.16 1.52
CA PRO A 64 -20.23 13.17 2.39
C PRO A 64 -19.39 13.42 3.64
N LYS A 65 -19.01 14.67 3.88
CA LYS A 65 -18.46 15.14 5.17
C LYS A 65 -19.59 15.84 5.94
N ALA A 66 -19.68 15.60 7.25
CA ALA A 66 -20.80 16.06 8.08
C ALA A 66 -21.05 17.59 8.06
N ASN A 67 -20.10 18.40 7.57
CA ASN A 67 -20.16 19.86 7.54
C ASN A 67 -19.80 20.49 6.18
N ASP A 68 -19.89 19.76 5.06
CA ASP A 68 -19.49 20.26 3.73
C ASP A 68 -20.66 20.46 2.76
N THR A 69 -21.54 21.42 3.06
CA THR A 69 -22.70 21.77 2.22
C THR A 69 -22.31 22.39 0.89
N LYS A 70 -21.17 23.08 0.83
CA LYS A 70 -20.63 23.65 -0.42
C LYS A 70 -20.12 22.56 -1.35
N GLY A 71 -19.38 21.58 -0.82
CA GLY A 71 -18.92 20.42 -1.58
C GLY A 71 -20.06 19.57 -2.13
N PHE A 72 -21.13 19.39 -1.35
CA PHE A 72 -22.34 18.71 -1.81
C PHE A 72 -23.01 19.43 -2.99
N LEU A 73 -23.24 20.75 -2.89
CA LEU A 73 -23.85 21.53 -3.96
C LEU A 73 -22.98 21.58 -5.23
N ALA A 74 -21.65 21.66 -5.06
CA ALA A 74 -20.72 21.59 -6.18
C ALA A 74 -20.77 20.21 -6.87
N ALA A 75 -20.80 19.11 -6.10
CA ALA A 75 -20.92 17.77 -6.65
C ALA A 75 -22.24 17.55 -7.40
N LEU A 76 -23.34 18.12 -6.88
CA LEU A 76 -24.66 18.03 -7.50
C LEU A 76 -24.74 18.82 -8.82
N ASN A 77 -24.30 20.08 -8.83
CA ASN A 77 -24.27 20.91 -10.04
C ASN A 77 -23.31 20.39 -11.12
N GLN A 78 -22.34 19.55 -10.73
CA GLN A 78 -21.39 18.95 -11.65
C GLN A 78 -21.85 17.58 -12.19
N SER A 79 -22.69 16.85 -11.45
CA SER A 79 -23.17 15.51 -11.85
C SER A 79 -24.48 15.58 -12.66
N PHE A 80 -25.20 16.69 -12.57
CA PHE A 80 -26.47 16.90 -13.26
C PHE A 80 -26.40 18.17 -14.11
N THR A 81 -26.65 18.01 -15.41
CA THR A 81 -26.84 19.14 -16.31
C THR A 81 -28.33 19.32 -16.57
N THR A 82 -28.85 20.50 -16.27
CA THR A 82 -30.26 20.82 -16.47
C THR A 82 -30.42 21.66 -17.73
N THR A 83 -31.21 21.18 -18.69
CA THR A 83 -31.53 21.89 -19.92
C THR A 83 -33.03 22.03 -20.07
N GLU A 84 -33.49 23.23 -20.42
CA GLU A 84 -34.90 23.48 -20.69
C GLU A 84 -35.17 23.23 -22.18
N VAL A 85 -35.95 22.20 -22.47
CA VAL A 85 -36.30 21.78 -23.83
C VAL A 85 -37.82 21.79 -23.93
N GLU A 86 -38.36 22.53 -24.90
CA GLU A 86 -39.80 22.55 -25.20
C GLU A 86 -40.72 22.71 -23.97
N GLY A 87 -40.38 23.65 -23.08
CA GLY A 87 -41.22 24.01 -21.93
C GLY A 87 -41.23 23.00 -20.77
N HIS A 88 -40.33 22.02 -20.77
CA HIS A 88 -40.06 21.15 -19.62
C HIS A 88 -38.56 21.08 -19.31
N THR A 89 -38.26 20.79 -18.05
CA THR A 89 -36.89 20.69 -17.54
C THR A 89 -36.39 19.26 -17.74
N GLU A 90 -35.46 19.07 -18.66
CA GLU A 90 -34.71 17.82 -18.78
C GLU A 90 -33.47 17.87 -17.89
N VAL A 91 -33.24 16.80 -17.13
CA VAL A 91 -32.07 16.65 -16.27
C VAL A 91 -31.26 15.47 -16.80
N THR A 92 -30.10 15.77 -17.39
CA THR A 92 -29.15 14.75 -17.83
C THR A 92 -28.17 14.46 -16.69
N TRP A 93 -28.21 13.24 -16.16
CA TRP A 93 -27.20 12.77 -15.24
C TRP A 93 -25.97 12.31 -16.04
N THR A 94 -24.85 12.97 -15.83
CA THR A 94 -23.54 12.53 -16.29
C THR A 94 -22.81 11.94 -15.09
N PRO A 95 -22.63 10.60 -15.02
CA PRO A 95 -21.90 10.00 -13.92
C PRO A 95 -20.53 10.66 -13.84
N LYS A 96 -20.18 11.18 -12.66
CA LYS A 96 -18.77 11.44 -12.38
C LYS A 96 -18.06 10.11 -12.47
N THR A 97 -17.29 9.92 -13.53
CA THR A 97 -16.21 8.96 -13.48
C THR A 97 -15.38 9.32 -12.24
N TYR A 98 -15.04 8.32 -11.44
CA TYR A 98 -14.15 8.47 -10.28
C TYR A 98 -12.87 9.26 -10.64
N ALA A 99 -12.52 9.28 -11.93
CA ALA A 99 -11.59 10.19 -12.62
C ALA A 99 -11.69 11.68 -12.23
N ALA A 100 -12.88 12.26 -12.02
CA ALA A 100 -13.03 13.67 -11.65
C ALA A 100 -12.75 13.92 -10.15
N GLN A 101 -12.89 12.90 -9.30
CA GLN A 101 -12.53 12.93 -7.89
C GLN A 101 -11.02 12.68 -7.72
N ALA A 102 -10.46 11.75 -8.50
CA ALA A 102 -9.03 11.53 -8.73
C ALA A 102 -8.28 12.80 -9.18
N GLN A 103 -8.96 13.70 -9.90
CA GLN A 103 -8.41 14.98 -10.36
C GLN A 103 -8.63 16.14 -9.37
N ALA A 104 -9.32 15.92 -8.25
CA ALA A 104 -9.42 16.87 -7.13
C ALA A 104 -8.54 16.45 -5.94
N ASP A 105 -8.30 15.14 -5.77
CA ASP A 105 -7.32 14.54 -4.86
C ASP A 105 -5.97 14.27 -5.58
N LEU A 106 -5.52 15.24 -6.39
CA LEU A 106 -4.32 15.22 -7.25
C LEU A 106 -2.98 14.94 -6.53
N GLY A 107 -2.98 14.74 -5.21
CA GLY A 107 -1.79 14.36 -4.45
C GLY A 107 -1.39 12.88 -4.55
N PHE A 108 -2.32 11.98 -4.92
CA PHE A 108 -2.08 10.53 -4.82
C PHE A 108 -1.84 9.78 -6.13
N ILE A 109 -2.34 10.29 -7.28
CA ILE A 109 -2.09 9.70 -8.60
C ILE A 109 -0.83 10.36 -9.19
N THR A 110 0.32 9.70 -9.04
CA THR A 110 1.62 10.22 -9.49
C THR A 110 2.40 9.16 -10.28
N GLY A 111 3.44 9.58 -11.00
CA GLY A 111 4.34 8.67 -11.72
C GLY A 111 3.68 7.90 -12.87
N ALA A 112 3.95 6.60 -12.98
CA ALA A 112 3.35 5.76 -14.04
C ALA A 112 1.82 5.77 -13.97
N GLN A 113 1.21 5.82 -12.79
CA GLN A 113 -0.25 5.82 -12.71
C GLN A 113 -0.87 7.02 -13.43
N ALA A 114 -0.31 8.21 -13.24
CA ALA A 114 -0.75 9.40 -13.95
C ALA A 114 -0.48 9.30 -15.47
N SER A 115 0.64 8.70 -15.85
CA SER A 115 0.98 8.41 -17.26
C SER A 115 -0.07 7.52 -17.91
N ILE A 116 -0.26 6.30 -17.39
CA ILE A 116 -1.21 5.35 -17.98
C ILE A 116 -2.65 5.84 -17.87
N PHE A 117 -3.04 6.54 -16.81
CA PHE A 117 -4.38 7.11 -16.67
C PHE A 117 -4.67 8.17 -17.74
N ASN A 118 -3.74 9.11 -17.97
CA ASN A 118 -3.90 10.10 -19.02
C ASN A 118 -3.94 9.46 -20.41
N GLN A 119 -3.10 8.46 -20.65
CA GLN A 119 -3.12 7.71 -21.92
C GLN A 119 -4.45 6.95 -22.09
N ALA A 120 -4.95 6.30 -21.04
CA ALA A 120 -6.21 5.59 -21.05
C ALA A 120 -7.39 6.53 -21.32
N LYS A 121 -7.40 7.71 -20.68
CA LYS A 121 -8.41 8.74 -20.91
C LYS A 121 -8.40 9.25 -22.35
N VAL A 122 -7.22 9.57 -22.91
CA VAL A 122 -7.10 9.99 -24.31
C VAL A 122 -7.57 8.87 -25.24
N ALA A 123 -7.19 7.62 -24.99
CA ALA A 123 -7.64 6.49 -25.80
C ALA A 123 -9.16 6.31 -25.73
N LEU A 124 -9.77 6.45 -24.54
CA LEU A 124 -11.22 6.39 -24.36
C LEU A 124 -11.94 7.53 -25.10
N ASP A 125 -11.50 8.77 -24.90
CA ASP A 125 -12.10 9.96 -25.52
C ASP A 125 -12.08 9.88 -27.05
N GLN A 126 -11.05 9.24 -27.62
CA GLN A 126 -10.94 9.01 -29.07
C GLN A 126 -11.68 7.76 -29.55
N ALA A 127 -11.74 6.69 -28.73
CA ALA A 127 -12.36 5.43 -29.11
C ALA A 127 -13.90 5.49 -29.05
N LEU A 128 -14.48 6.17 -28.06
CA LEU A 128 -15.94 6.19 -27.88
C LEU A 128 -16.69 6.79 -29.08
N PRO A 129 -16.31 7.95 -29.65
CA PRO A 129 -16.98 8.47 -30.84
C PRO A 129 -16.86 7.55 -32.05
N LEU A 130 -15.72 6.87 -32.21
CA LEU A 130 -15.52 5.91 -33.29
C LEU A 130 -16.43 4.69 -33.13
N LEU A 131 -16.51 4.13 -31.92
CA LEU A 131 -17.39 3.01 -31.57
C LEU A 131 -18.87 3.34 -31.83
N ASP A 132 -19.26 4.56 -31.47
CA ASP A 132 -20.63 5.06 -31.63
C ASP A 132 -20.99 5.33 -33.08
N GLY A 133 -20.00 5.75 -33.87
CA GLY A 133 -20.15 5.97 -35.31
C GLY A 133 -20.13 4.69 -36.15
N LEU A 134 -19.87 3.51 -35.58
CA LEU A 134 -19.82 2.26 -36.35
C LEU A 134 -21.20 1.85 -36.84
N THR A 135 -21.33 1.58 -38.13
CA THR A 135 -22.54 1.04 -38.75
C THR A 135 -22.33 -0.39 -39.25
N PRO A 136 -23.37 -1.26 -39.27
CA PRO A 136 -23.22 -2.58 -39.88
C PRO A 136 -23.07 -2.48 -41.40
N LEU A 137 -22.10 -3.20 -41.97
CA LEU A 137 -21.94 -3.41 -43.41
C LEU A 137 -22.78 -4.58 -43.92
N ARG A 138 -23.22 -5.45 -43.00
CA ARG A 138 -24.06 -6.59 -43.33
C ARG A 138 -25.52 -6.17 -43.52
N PRO A 139 -26.17 -6.58 -44.63
CA PRO A 139 -27.59 -6.31 -44.84
C PRO A 139 -28.50 -7.10 -43.89
N ASP A 140 -28.00 -8.20 -43.32
CA ASP A 140 -28.71 -9.08 -42.38
C ASP A 140 -28.30 -8.86 -40.91
N ALA A 141 -27.67 -7.71 -40.60
CA ALA A 141 -27.24 -7.42 -39.23
C ALA A 141 -28.44 -7.23 -38.28
N ASN A 142 -28.40 -7.91 -37.14
CA ASN A 142 -29.38 -7.73 -36.07
C ASN A 142 -29.04 -6.46 -35.27
N LEU A 143 -29.77 -5.37 -35.50
CA LEU A 143 -29.52 -4.07 -34.87
C LEU A 143 -29.54 -4.10 -33.33
N PRO A 144 -30.53 -4.73 -32.65
CA PRO A 144 -30.49 -4.96 -31.21
C PRO A 144 -29.19 -5.62 -30.71
N ASP A 145 -28.71 -6.65 -31.40
CA ASP A 145 -27.48 -7.35 -31.01
C ASP A 145 -26.24 -6.47 -31.21
N VAL A 146 -26.24 -5.64 -32.24
CA VAL A 146 -25.16 -4.68 -32.54
C VAL A 146 -25.09 -3.61 -31.45
N GLU A 147 -26.23 -3.03 -31.05
CA GLU A 147 -26.30 -2.05 -29.97
C GLU A 147 -25.87 -2.65 -28.62
N SER A 148 -26.28 -3.90 -28.35
CA SER A 148 -25.86 -4.62 -27.15
C SER A 148 -24.33 -4.80 -27.11
N MET A 149 -23.71 -5.22 -28.22
CA MET A 149 -22.26 -5.36 -28.29
C MET A 149 -21.54 -4.02 -28.14
N ARG A 150 -22.06 -2.96 -28.76
CA ARG A 150 -21.51 -1.61 -28.62
C ARG A 150 -21.56 -1.14 -27.17
N ALA A 151 -22.66 -1.37 -26.48
CA ALA A 151 -22.82 -1.01 -25.06
C ALA A 151 -21.83 -1.78 -24.15
N ILE A 152 -21.62 -3.08 -24.42
CA ILE A 152 -20.64 -3.89 -23.68
C ILE A 152 -19.22 -3.31 -23.85
N VAL A 153 -18.78 -3.10 -25.10
CA VAL A 153 -17.44 -2.54 -25.37
C VAL A 153 -17.28 -1.15 -24.76
N ARG A 154 -18.30 -0.29 -24.87
CA ARG A 154 -18.30 1.03 -24.21
C ARG A 154 -18.08 0.90 -22.72
N SER A 155 -18.83 0.02 -22.05
CA SER A 155 -18.72 -0.21 -20.61
C SER A 155 -17.32 -0.68 -20.23
N GLU A 156 -16.74 -1.61 -20.98
CA GLU A 156 -15.41 -2.16 -20.70
C GLU A 156 -14.30 -1.12 -20.88
N LEU A 157 -14.37 -0.28 -21.91
CA LEU A 157 -13.43 0.82 -22.10
C LEU A 157 -13.51 1.84 -20.96
N VAL A 158 -14.72 2.17 -20.50
CA VAL A 158 -14.93 3.07 -19.35
C VAL A 158 -14.40 2.44 -18.06
N ASP A 159 -14.70 1.17 -17.81
CA ASP A 159 -14.22 0.41 -16.66
C ASP A 159 -12.69 0.33 -16.63
N LEU A 160 -12.05 0.20 -17.79
CA LEU A 160 -10.59 0.18 -17.91
C LEU A 160 -9.97 1.51 -17.44
N VAL A 161 -10.51 2.65 -17.88
CA VAL A 161 -10.03 3.97 -17.44
C VAL A 161 -10.26 4.17 -15.94
N ASN A 162 -11.44 3.77 -15.45
CA ASN A 162 -11.78 3.88 -14.04
C ASN A 162 -10.84 3.04 -13.16
N GLU A 163 -10.52 1.82 -13.59
CA GLU A 163 -9.63 0.92 -12.85
C GLU A 163 -8.19 1.48 -12.78
N VAL A 164 -7.67 1.98 -13.90
CA VAL A 164 -6.35 2.63 -13.95
C VAL A 164 -6.29 3.90 -13.10
N GLY A 165 -7.41 4.61 -12.98
CA GLY A 165 -7.57 5.79 -12.14
C GLY A 165 -7.80 5.50 -10.65
N MET A 166 -7.80 4.23 -10.21
CA MET A 166 -8.09 3.87 -8.82
C MET A 166 -7.02 4.40 -7.84
N GLU A 167 -7.45 5.02 -6.74
CA GLU A 167 -6.53 5.51 -5.70
C GLU A 167 -5.68 4.37 -5.11
N GLY A 168 -4.37 4.58 -5.03
CA GLY A 168 -3.41 3.56 -4.61
C GLY A 168 -3.01 2.57 -5.70
N GLY A 169 -3.36 2.86 -6.95
CA GLY A 169 -2.98 2.08 -8.12
C GLY A 169 -4.06 1.10 -8.59
N PRO A 170 -4.02 0.70 -9.88
CA PRO A 170 -4.96 -0.27 -10.44
C PRO A 170 -4.81 -1.66 -9.84
N ARG A 171 -5.90 -2.41 -9.79
CA ARG A 171 -5.84 -3.87 -9.55
C ARG A 171 -5.36 -4.53 -10.85
N VAL A 172 -4.12 -5.00 -10.84
CA VAL A 172 -3.44 -5.56 -12.03
C VAL A 172 -4.28 -6.66 -12.69
N GLN A 173 -4.78 -7.63 -11.92
CA GLN A 173 -5.64 -8.70 -12.45
C GLN A 173 -6.89 -8.15 -13.13
N ARG A 174 -7.56 -7.14 -12.54
CA ARG A 174 -8.80 -6.59 -13.11
C ARG A 174 -8.54 -5.89 -14.44
N VAL A 175 -7.45 -5.14 -14.55
CA VAL A 175 -7.05 -4.49 -15.80
C VAL A 175 -6.75 -5.54 -16.88
N GLU A 176 -6.05 -6.61 -16.53
CA GLU A 176 -5.74 -7.71 -17.44
C GLU A 176 -6.99 -8.46 -17.92
N ASP A 177 -7.94 -8.71 -17.02
CA ASP A 177 -9.23 -9.31 -17.37
C ASP A 177 -10.01 -8.42 -18.35
N LEU A 178 -10.03 -7.10 -18.14
CA LEU A 178 -10.71 -6.16 -19.04
C LEU A 178 -10.08 -6.15 -20.43
N PHE A 179 -8.75 -6.17 -20.53
CA PHE A 179 -8.07 -6.29 -21.81
C PHE A 179 -8.36 -7.63 -22.50
N PHE A 180 -8.36 -8.73 -21.74
CA PHE A 180 -8.71 -10.04 -22.27
C PHE A 180 -10.17 -10.09 -22.75
N GLN A 181 -11.12 -9.48 -22.03
CA GLN A 181 -12.51 -9.41 -22.46
C GLN A 181 -12.66 -8.59 -23.76
N LEU A 182 -11.97 -7.46 -23.85
CA LEU A 182 -12.04 -6.57 -25.01
C LEU A 182 -11.46 -7.19 -26.29
N GLY A 183 -10.27 -7.81 -26.22
CA GLY A 183 -9.57 -8.29 -27.43
C GLY A 183 -9.06 -9.73 -27.41
N GLY A 184 -9.38 -10.49 -26.36
CA GLY A 184 -9.08 -11.92 -26.24
C GLY A 184 -7.62 -12.26 -26.00
N ASN A 185 -7.21 -13.45 -26.46
CA ASN A 185 -5.89 -14.02 -26.20
C ASN A 185 -4.72 -13.11 -26.64
N PRO A 186 -4.81 -12.34 -27.74
CA PRO A 186 -3.71 -11.45 -28.11
C PRO A 186 -3.41 -10.34 -27.11
N TRP A 187 -4.40 -9.91 -26.33
CA TRP A 187 -4.26 -8.93 -25.24
C TRP A 187 -4.08 -9.60 -23.88
N THR A 188 -3.27 -10.66 -23.87
CA THR A 188 -2.73 -11.27 -22.66
C THR A 188 -1.24 -11.02 -22.54
N LEU A 189 -0.68 -11.29 -21.36
CA LEU A 189 0.75 -11.10 -21.10
C LEU A 189 1.65 -11.96 -21.99
N GLY A 190 1.21 -13.19 -22.27
CA GLY A 190 1.86 -14.12 -23.19
C GLY A 190 1.45 -13.95 -24.66
N GLY A 191 0.46 -13.10 -24.93
CA GLY A 191 -0.04 -12.80 -26.26
C GLY A 191 0.89 -11.89 -27.08
N LYS A 192 0.56 -11.76 -28.37
CA LYS A 192 1.29 -10.90 -29.33
C LYS A 192 1.32 -9.42 -28.90
N GLY A 193 0.34 -8.97 -28.10
CA GLY A 193 0.21 -7.59 -27.65
C GLY A 193 -0.45 -6.70 -28.70
N SER A 194 0.27 -6.38 -29.78
CA SER A 194 -0.33 -5.67 -30.91
C SER A 194 -0.95 -6.66 -31.90
N VAL A 195 -2.20 -6.44 -32.27
CA VAL A 195 -2.89 -7.25 -33.28
C VAL A 195 -3.50 -6.43 -34.40
N ASP A 196 -3.48 -7.02 -35.60
CA ASP A 196 -4.26 -6.54 -36.72
C ASP A 196 -5.76 -6.62 -36.37
N PHE A 197 -6.57 -5.68 -36.88
CA PHE A 197 -8.01 -5.65 -36.64
C PHE A 197 -8.72 -6.94 -37.12
N ARG A 198 -8.12 -7.68 -38.07
CA ARG A 198 -8.62 -8.98 -38.54
C ARG A 198 -8.37 -10.10 -37.54
N GLU A 199 -7.40 -9.95 -36.65
CA GLU A 199 -7.01 -10.94 -35.65
C GLU A 199 -7.53 -10.61 -34.25
N VAL A 200 -8.18 -9.45 -34.05
CA VAL A 200 -8.77 -9.11 -32.74
C VAL A 200 -9.84 -10.13 -32.37
N GLU A 201 -9.78 -10.62 -31.13
CA GLU A 201 -10.74 -11.54 -30.53
C GLU A 201 -11.62 -10.77 -29.52
N GLY A 202 -12.18 -11.45 -28.51
CA GLY A 202 -12.97 -10.81 -27.47
C GLY A 202 -14.22 -10.10 -27.99
N HIS A 203 -14.70 -9.09 -27.26
CA HIS A 203 -15.87 -8.33 -27.64
C HIS A 203 -15.64 -7.44 -28.86
N LEU A 204 -14.42 -6.96 -29.11
CA LEU A 204 -14.10 -6.22 -30.34
C LEU A 204 -14.11 -7.11 -31.58
N GLY A 205 -13.64 -8.35 -31.45
CA GLY A 205 -13.79 -9.36 -32.50
C GLY A 205 -15.26 -9.67 -32.79
N GLN A 206 -16.09 -9.75 -31.74
CA GLN A 206 -17.54 -9.91 -31.90
C GLN A 206 -18.20 -8.71 -32.58
N VAL A 207 -17.80 -7.47 -32.24
CA VAL A 207 -18.26 -6.26 -32.94
C VAL A 207 -17.92 -6.35 -34.44
N ARG A 208 -16.66 -6.67 -34.77
CA ARG A 208 -16.22 -6.87 -36.17
C ARG A 208 -17.10 -7.87 -36.90
N ASP A 209 -17.29 -9.05 -36.30
CA ASP A 209 -17.95 -10.16 -36.99
C ASP A 209 -19.47 -9.98 -37.10
N ARG A 210 -20.11 -9.36 -36.10
CA ARG A 210 -21.55 -9.06 -36.14
C ARG A 210 -21.89 -7.90 -37.07
N MET A 211 -21.09 -6.83 -37.05
CA MET A 211 -21.27 -5.69 -37.95
C MET A 211 -20.76 -5.96 -39.37
N GLY A 212 -19.94 -7.00 -39.57
CA GLY A 212 -19.34 -7.31 -40.87
C GLY A 212 -18.25 -6.34 -41.29
N LEU A 213 -17.47 -5.82 -40.33
CA LEU A 213 -16.39 -4.87 -40.56
C LEU A 213 -15.17 -5.59 -41.15
N LYS A 214 -15.32 -6.07 -42.39
CA LYS A 214 -14.33 -6.83 -43.13
C LYS A 214 -14.11 -6.21 -44.50
N PRO A 215 -12.88 -6.18 -45.03
CA PRO A 215 -12.60 -5.59 -46.33
C PRO A 215 -13.47 -6.15 -47.47
N GLU A 216 -13.87 -7.42 -47.39
CA GLU A 216 -14.66 -8.09 -48.43
C GLU A 216 -16.12 -7.61 -48.50
N LEU A 217 -16.60 -6.88 -47.48
CA LEU A 217 -17.95 -6.33 -47.41
C LEU A 217 -18.01 -4.82 -47.69
N VAL A 218 -16.86 -4.20 -48.00
CA VAL A 218 -16.77 -2.77 -48.34
C VAL A 218 -16.95 -2.58 -49.84
N ASN A 219 -17.98 -1.83 -50.21
CA ASN A 219 -18.35 -1.50 -51.60
C ASN A 219 -18.30 0.01 -51.88
N THR A 220 -18.40 0.85 -50.85
CA THR A 220 -18.40 2.31 -50.96
C THR A 220 -17.32 2.97 -50.13
N VAL A 221 -17.00 4.23 -50.44
CA VAL A 221 -16.05 5.05 -49.68
C VAL A 221 -16.53 5.27 -48.24
N ASP A 222 -17.84 5.42 -48.02
CA ASP A 222 -18.41 5.58 -46.68
C ASP A 222 -18.25 4.30 -45.85
N GLU A 223 -18.41 3.13 -46.48
CA GLU A 223 -18.17 1.83 -45.83
C GLU A 223 -16.68 1.61 -45.54
N GLU A 224 -15.79 2.10 -46.41
CA GLU A 224 -14.34 2.09 -46.19
C GLU A 224 -13.95 3.00 -45.00
N GLN A 225 -14.58 4.18 -44.89
CA GLN A 225 -14.40 5.06 -43.74
C GLN A 225 -14.90 4.40 -42.44
N ASN A 226 -16.03 3.69 -42.49
CA ASN A 226 -16.56 2.95 -41.35
C ASN A 226 -15.62 1.79 -40.92
N LEU A 227 -15.07 1.03 -41.87
CA LEU A 227 -14.02 0.04 -41.58
C LEU A 227 -12.78 0.71 -40.99
N THR A 228 -12.37 1.87 -41.52
CA THR A 228 -11.23 2.65 -41.02
C THR A 228 -11.45 3.09 -39.57
N ASN A 229 -12.66 3.53 -39.21
CA ASN A 229 -13.00 3.88 -37.84
C ASN A 229 -12.79 2.69 -36.88
N PHE A 230 -13.18 1.48 -37.30
CA PHE A 230 -12.94 0.26 -36.52
C PHE A 230 -11.45 -0.08 -36.40
N ILE A 231 -10.69 0.08 -37.49
CA ILE A 231 -9.23 -0.12 -37.49
C ILE A 231 -8.56 0.83 -36.47
N ILE A 232 -8.95 2.11 -36.46
CA ILE A 232 -8.43 3.11 -35.53
C ILE A 232 -8.79 2.76 -34.08
N LEU A 233 -10.03 2.33 -33.83
CA LEU A 233 -10.49 1.88 -32.51
C LEU A 233 -9.63 0.73 -31.95
N VAL A 234 -9.36 -0.30 -32.76
CA VAL A 234 -8.45 -1.40 -32.36
C VAL A 234 -7.03 -0.86 -32.13
N GLY A 235 -6.57 0.09 -32.96
CA GLY A 235 -5.26 0.74 -32.81
C GLY A 235 -5.09 1.49 -31.49
N TYR A 236 -6.11 2.23 -31.03
CA TYR A 236 -6.08 2.89 -29.72
C TYR A 236 -5.97 1.88 -28.58
N THR A 237 -6.74 0.79 -28.66
CA THR A 237 -6.74 -0.24 -27.61
C THR A 237 -5.43 -1.02 -27.57
N ASN A 238 -4.85 -1.35 -28.75
CA ASN A 238 -3.51 -1.93 -28.86
C ASN A 238 -2.44 -1.04 -28.20
N SER A 239 -2.48 0.27 -28.48
CA SER A 239 -1.51 1.22 -27.92
C SER A 239 -1.64 1.30 -26.40
N LEU A 240 -2.87 1.36 -25.89
CA LEU A 240 -3.12 1.38 -24.45
C LEU A 240 -2.65 0.08 -23.77
N PHE A 241 -2.89 -1.08 -24.40
CA PHE A 241 -2.41 -2.37 -23.88
C PHE A 241 -0.87 -2.46 -23.86
N ALA A 242 -0.20 -1.94 -24.88
CA ALA A 242 1.26 -1.89 -24.93
C ALA A 242 1.84 -1.05 -23.79
N SER A 243 1.25 0.13 -23.54
CA SER A 243 1.61 0.98 -22.40
C SER A 243 1.37 0.28 -21.07
N TRP A 244 0.22 -0.38 -20.90
CA TRP A 244 -0.07 -1.19 -19.71
C TRP A 244 1.01 -2.26 -19.49
N LYS A 245 1.35 -3.04 -20.52
CA LYS A 245 2.37 -4.10 -20.42
C LYS A 245 3.74 -3.56 -19.98
N ALA A 246 4.10 -2.35 -20.42
CA ALA A 246 5.36 -1.71 -20.06
C ALA A 246 5.37 -1.17 -18.62
N GLU A 247 4.24 -0.60 -18.17
CA GLU A 247 4.13 0.09 -16.88
C GLU A 247 3.63 -0.82 -15.74
N ARG A 248 2.98 -1.95 -16.03
CA ARG A 248 2.34 -2.80 -15.00
C ARG A 248 3.27 -3.26 -13.87
N LYS A 249 4.57 -3.41 -14.16
CA LYS A 249 5.58 -3.78 -13.18
C LYS A 249 5.64 -2.81 -11.99
N PHE A 250 5.27 -1.55 -12.20
CA PHE A 250 5.26 -0.54 -11.14
C PHE A 250 4.05 -0.64 -10.21
N PHE A 251 3.03 -1.43 -10.58
CA PHE A 251 1.82 -1.66 -9.78
C PHE A 251 1.82 -3.04 -9.10
N LEU A 252 2.88 -3.84 -9.29
CA LEU A 252 3.00 -5.14 -8.66
C LEU A 252 3.61 -4.99 -7.25
N PRO A 253 2.92 -5.45 -6.18
CA PRO A 253 3.34 -5.26 -4.80
C PRO A 253 4.66 -5.95 -4.41
N PHE A 254 5.23 -6.81 -5.27
CA PHE A 254 6.41 -7.62 -4.94
C PHE A 254 7.51 -7.62 -6.01
N THR A 255 7.35 -6.86 -7.10
CA THR A 255 8.31 -6.88 -8.21
C THR A 255 8.50 -5.48 -8.78
N GLY A 256 9.62 -4.82 -8.50
CA GLY A 256 9.98 -3.51 -9.07
C GLY A 256 10.30 -2.44 -8.04
N GLU A 257 10.60 -1.23 -8.50
CA GLU A 257 10.62 -0.02 -7.67
C GLU A 257 9.24 0.65 -7.76
N PRO A 258 8.29 0.35 -6.86
CA PRO A 258 6.96 0.96 -6.89
C PRO A 258 7.07 2.48 -6.73
N PHE A 259 6.11 3.21 -7.32
CA PHE A 259 6.08 4.66 -7.20
C PHE A 259 5.77 5.09 -5.77
N LEU A 260 6.35 6.23 -5.38
CA LEU A 260 6.14 6.82 -4.07
C LEU A 260 4.64 7.00 -3.76
N GLY A 261 3.85 7.53 -4.71
CA GLY A 261 2.40 7.72 -4.50
C GLY A 261 1.66 6.44 -4.13
N THR A 262 1.93 5.34 -4.84
CA THR A 262 1.35 4.02 -4.55
C THR A 262 1.75 3.53 -3.16
N GLN A 263 3.04 3.64 -2.80
CA GLN A 263 3.52 3.23 -1.48
C GLN A 263 2.92 4.07 -0.35
N LEU A 264 2.72 5.38 -0.56
CA LEU A 264 2.11 6.26 0.43
C LEU A 264 0.64 5.91 0.69
N VAL A 265 -0.11 5.48 -0.33
CA VAL A 265 -1.50 5.02 -0.14
C VAL A 265 -1.55 3.68 0.60
N LEU A 266 -0.65 2.74 0.28
CA LEU A 266 -0.56 1.49 1.03
C LEU A 266 -0.24 1.76 2.51
N LEU A 267 0.69 2.68 2.75
CA LEU A 267 1.07 3.08 4.09
C LEU A 267 -0.08 3.79 4.83
N SER A 268 -0.85 4.66 4.16
CA SER A 268 -2.02 5.31 4.78
C SER A 268 -3.11 4.30 5.13
N ARG A 269 -3.33 3.28 4.30
CA ARG A 269 -4.26 2.18 4.60
C ARG A 269 -3.78 1.35 5.80
N ALA A 270 -2.48 1.07 5.88
CA ALA A 270 -1.90 0.38 7.04
C ALA A 270 -2.09 1.18 8.35
N LEU A 271 -1.94 2.51 8.28
CA LEU A 271 -2.24 3.40 9.42
C LEU A 271 -3.71 3.38 9.85
N GLU A 272 -4.66 3.25 8.92
CA GLU A 272 -6.08 3.05 9.24
C GLU A 272 -6.29 1.74 10.01
N VAL A 273 -5.64 0.65 9.59
CA VAL A 273 -5.69 -0.64 10.30
C VAL A 273 -5.07 -0.54 11.70
N VAL A 274 -3.98 0.20 11.86
CA VAL A 274 -3.38 0.46 13.19
C VAL A 274 -4.34 1.23 14.08
N ASP A 275 -5.04 2.24 13.57
CA ASP A 275 -6.05 2.98 14.34
C ASP A 275 -7.21 2.09 14.80
N GLU A 276 -7.67 1.17 13.94
CA GLU A 276 -8.66 0.15 14.30
C GLU A 276 -8.12 -0.77 15.40
N ALA A 277 -6.87 -1.23 15.29
CA ALA A 277 -6.24 -2.07 16.32
C ALA A 277 -6.09 -1.35 17.67
N VAL A 278 -5.80 -0.04 17.69
CA VAL A 278 -5.80 0.75 18.94
C VAL A 278 -7.20 0.76 19.57
N GLN A 279 -8.25 0.92 18.77
CA GLN A 279 -9.63 0.85 19.27
C GLN A 279 -9.96 -0.55 19.81
N GLU A 280 -9.48 -1.62 19.17
CA GLU A 280 -9.63 -2.99 19.68
C GLU A 280 -9.01 -3.15 21.07
N VAL A 281 -7.85 -2.55 21.35
CA VAL A 281 -7.24 -2.58 22.69
C VAL A 281 -8.15 -1.91 23.73
N PHE A 282 -8.75 -0.77 23.39
CA PHE A 282 -9.72 -0.11 24.28
C PHE A 282 -10.97 -0.98 24.50
N PHE A 283 -11.51 -1.62 23.46
CA PHE A 283 -12.65 -2.53 23.59
C PHE A 283 -12.30 -3.77 24.41
N ALA A 284 -11.12 -4.36 24.21
CA ALA A 284 -10.64 -5.50 24.97
C ALA A 284 -10.51 -5.16 26.46
N ALA A 285 -9.93 -3.99 26.77
CA ALA A 285 -9.85 -3.48 28.14
C ALA A 285 -11.25 -3.30 28.76
N GLN A 286 -12.17 -2.66 28.06
CA GLN A 286 -13.54 -2.47 28.56
C GLN A 286 -14.26 -3.80 28.78
N SER A 287 -14.02 -4.82 27.94
CA SER A 287 -14.62 -6.15 28.07
C SER A 287 -14.23 -6.87 29.36
N VAL A 288 -13.09 -6.51 29.95
CA VAL A 288 -12.62 -7.02 31.25
C VAL A 288 -12.82 -5.99 32.38
N PHE A 289 -13.77 -5.08 32.20
CA PHE A 289 -14.13 -4.00 33.12
C PHE A 289 -13.01 -3.01 33.42
N LEU A 290 -11.98 -2.95 32.56
CA LEU A 290 -10.93 -1.95 32.62
C LEU A 290 -11.34 -0.72 31.79
N GLY A 291 -11.96 0.25 32.46
CA GLY A 291 -12.45 1.47 31.80
C GLY A 291 -11.35 2.49 31.46
N PRO A 292 -11.66 3.52 30.64
CA PRO A 292 -10.69 4.54 30.22
C PRO A 292 -9.98 5.26 31.38
N ALA A 293 -10.70 5.60 32.45
CA ALA A 293 -10.12 6.25 33.63
C ALA A 293 -9.12 5.34 34.38
N GLN A 294 -9.33 4.01 34.36
CA GLN A 294 -8.40 3.08 34.97
C GLN A 294 -7.12 2.94 34.13
N LEU A 295 -7.24 2.91 32.80
CA LEU A 295 -6.09 2.93 31.89
C LEU A 295 -5.19 4.17 32.07
N GLN A 296 -5.77 5.32 32.46
CA GLN A 296 -5.03 6.53 32.80
C GLN A 296 -4.24 6.43 34.11
N THR A 297 -4.43 5.37 34.91
CA THR A 297 -3.72 5.17 36.18
C THR A 297 -2.69 4.05 36.13
N ILE A 298 -2.72 3.22 35.07
CA ILE A 298 -1.78 2.11 34.91
C ILE A 298 -0.48 2.64 34.35
N ALA A 299 0.54 2.75 35.21
CA ALA A 299 1.89 3.12 34.81
C ALA A 299 2.63 1.93 34.18
N LEU A 300 3.18 2.15 33.00
CA LEU A 300 4.03 1.22 32.27
C LEU A 300 5.50 1.60 32.49
N GLU A 301 6.35 0.60 32.67
CA GLU A 301 7.78 0.77 32.90
C GLU A 301 8.57 0.31 31.68
N PHE A 302 9.50 1.14 31.23
CA PHE A 302 10.31 0.87 30.03
C PHE A 302 11.79 1.00 30.38
N ASP A 303 12.62 0.12 29.82
CA ASP A 303 14.05 0.13 30.12
C ASP A 303 14.71 1.37 29.50
N GLY A 304 15.35 2.18 30.34
CA GLY A 304 16.06 3.38 29.90
C GLY A 304 15.15 4.51 29.40
N GLN A 305 13.82 4.39 29.54
CA GLN A 305 12.86 5.45 29.20
C GLN A 305 11.96 5.80 30.40
N PRO A 306 11.43 7.03 30.47
CA PRO A 306 10.46 7.40 31.50
C PRO A 306 9.22 6.52 31.45
N SER A 307 8.66 6.19 32.62
CA SER A 307 7.35 5.54 32.72
C SER A 307 6.26 6.44 32.11
N MET A 308 5.25 5.82 31.49
CA MET A 308 4.08 6.52 30.97
C MET A 308 2.80 5.73 31.27
N PHE A 309 1.63 6.36 31.23
CA PHE A 309 0.39 5.63 31.45
C PHE A 309 -0.03 4.85 30.20
N ALA A 310 -0.72 3.72 30.41
CA ALA A 310 -1.23 2.90 29.31
C ALA A 310 -2.15 3.69 28.37
N ALA A 311 -3.00 4.55 28.92
CA ALA A 311 -3.84 5.44 28.11
C ALA A 311 -3.01 6.42 27.27
N ASP A 312 -1.89 6.94 27.80
CA ASP A 312 -1.05 7.90 27.07
C ASP A 312 -0.36 7.25 25.87
N LEU A 313 0.12 6.01 26.03
CA LEU A 313 0.72 5.24 24.94
C LEU A 313 -0.29 5.02 23.80
N LEU A 314 -1.50 4.56 24.13
CA LEU A 314 -2.55 4.30 23.13
C LEU A 314 -3.02 5.60 22.45
N ASN A 315 -3.18 6.68 23.22
CA ASN A 315 -3.56 7.99 22.68
C ASN A 315 -2.48 8.56 21.78
N TRP A 316 -1.20 8.42 22.15
CA TRP A 316 -0.09 8.86 21.30
C TRP A 316 -0.03 8.07 20.00
N THR A 317 -0.16 6.74 20.08
CA THR A 317 -0.24 5.86 18.90
C THR A 317 -1.38 6.31 17.98
N GLN A 318 -2.57 6.55 18.53
CA GLN A 318 -3.73 7.03 17.77
C GLN A 318 -3.53 8.42 17.14
N SER A 319 -2.98 9.39 17.89
CA SER A 319 -2.68 10.73 17.37
C SER A 319 -1.71 10.66 16.19
N PHE A 320 -0.67 9.84 16.35
CA PHE A 320 0.36 9.66 15.33
C PHE A 320 -0.23 9.07 14.06
N VAL A 321 -0.98 7.97 14.14
CA VAL A 321 -1.50 7.28 12.94
C VAL A 321 -2.59 8.08 12.23
N ARG A 322 -3.38 8.88 12.95
CA ARG A 322 -4.46 9.70 12.37
C ARG A 322 -4.02 11.03 11.78
N THR A 323 -2.96 11.64 12.34
CA THR A 323 -2.63 13.03 12.03
C THR A 323 -1.16 13.22 11.73
N GLU A 324 -0.29 13.03 12.73
CA GLU A 324 1.12 13.43 12.65
C GLU A 324 1.86 12.64 11.56
N GLY A 325 1.66 11.32 11.55
CA GLY A 325 2.27 10.44 10.56
C GLY A 325 1.81 10.76 9.14
N LEU A 326 0.51 11.01 8.93
CA LEU A 326 -0.01 11.38 7.62
C LEU A 326 0.54 12.72 7.12
N VAL A 327 0.72 13.70 8.02
CA VAL A 327 1.33 15.00 7.67
C VAL A 327 2.80 14.82 7.26
N LEU A 328 3.57 14.04 8.02
CA LEU A 328 4.96 13.72 7.66
C LEU A 328 5.06 13.07 6.27
N LEU A 329 4.16 12.14 5.98
CA LEU A 329 4.12 11.43 4.70
C LEU A 329 3.72 12.32 3.51
N ARG A 330 2.75 13.23 3.71
CA ARG A 330 2.24 14.11 2.64
C ARG A 330 3.18 15.28 2.36
N ASP A 331 3.67 15.94 3.39
CA ASP A 331 4.33 17.23 3.24
C ASP A 331 5.85 17.12 3.04
N GLN A 332 6.46 16.02 3.49
CA GLN A 332 7.91 15.83 3.47
C GLN A 332 8.38 14.69 2.55
N GLY A 333 7.45 14.00 1.85
CA GLY A 333 7.78 12.96 0.86
C GLY A 333 8.71 11.87 1.42
N LYS A 334 9.76 11.50 0.67
CA LYS A 334 10.72 10.46 1.10
C LYS A 334 11.51 10.86 2.35
N ASP A 335 11.76 12.16 2.55
CA ASP A 335 12.41 12.68 3.75
C ASP A 335 11.52 12.46 4.98
N GLY A 336 10.22 12.73 4.83
CA GLY A 336 9.22 12.52 5.87
C GLY A 336 9.09 11.07 6.32
N VAL A 337 9.28 10.12 5.39
CA VAL A 337 9.22 8.69 5.72
C VAL A 337 10.33 8.28 6.69
N VAL A 338 11.51 8.91 6.65
CA VAL A 338 12.59 8.61 7.60
C VAL A 338 12.16 8.97 9.02
N SER A 339 11.72 10.22 9.22
CA SER A 339 11.22 10.70 10.52
C SER A 339 9.98 9.93 10.99
N PHE A 340 9.08 9.59 10.06
CA PHE A 340 7.91 8.76 10.31
C PHE A 340 8.31 7.38 10.85
N ARG A 341 9.29 6.73 10.21
CA ARG A 341 9.78 5.42 10.64
C ARG A 341 10.40 5.47 12.02
N GLU A 342 11.28 6.44 12.30
CA GLU A 342 11.89 6.56 13.62
C GLU A 342 10.84 6.68 14.74
N THR A 343 9.77 7.45 14.48
CA THR A 343 8.68 7.60 15.45
C THR A 343 7.85 6.33 15.58
N LEU A 344 7.56 5.67 14.46
CA LEU A 344 6.78 4.43 14.42
C LEU A 344 7.54 3.25 15.06
N GLU A 345 8.85 3.13 14.84
CA GLU A 345 9.73 2.14 15.49
C GLU A 345 9.70 2.33 17.01
N LYS A 346 9.75 3.58 17.47
CA LYS A 346 9.64 3.88 18.90
C LYS A 346 8.27 3.50 19.49
N ILE A 347 7.18 3.76 18.77
CA ILE A 347 5.83 3.41 19.22
C ILE A 347 5.67 1.88 19.28
N GLU A 348 6.13 1.16 18.26
CA GLU A 348 6.12 -0.29 18.20
C GLU A 348 6.88 -0.91 19.38
N ASP A 349 8.12 -0.48 19.62
CA ASP A 349 8.95 -0.92 20.76
C ASP A 349 8.24 -0.74 22.11
N LEU A 350 7.52 0.39 22.26
CA LEU A 350 6.77 0.70 23.48
C LEU A 350 5.50 -0.14 23.61
N VAL A 351 4.78 -0.40 22.52
CA VAL A 351 3.60 -1.29 22.52
C VAL A 351 3.99 -2.72 22.87
N GLU A 352 5.05 -3.25 22.26
CA GLU A 352 5.56 -4.59 22.59
C GLU A 352 6.05 -4.66 24.04
N SER A 353 6.77 -3.62 24.49
CA SER A 353 7.22 -3.54 25.88
C SER A 353 6.07 -3.36 26.89
N ALA A 354 4.93 -2.80 26.46
CA ALA A 354 3.73 -2.62 27.29
C ALA A 354 3.02 -3.95 27.59
N ARG A 355 3.28 -5.01 26.82
CA ARG A 355 2.81 -6.36 27.15
C ARG A 355 3.46 -6.85 28.45
N THR A 356 2.78 -7.76 29.13
CA THR A 356 3.31 -8.41 30.33
C THR A 356 4.30 -9.51 29.97
N ARG A 357 5.20 -9.83 30.91
CA ARG A 357 6.24 -10.86 30.70
C ARG A 357 5.68 -12.23 30.33
N SER A 358 4.48 -12.58 30.81
CA SER A 358 3.80 -13.83 30.45
C SER A 358 3.42 -13.90 28.98
N PHE A 359 3.35 -12.75 28.30
CA PHE A 359 3.00 -12.62 26.89
C PHE A 359 4.14 -11.99 26.09
N GLY A 360 5.40 -12.16 26.51
CA GLY A 360 6.58 -11.73 25.76
C GLY A 360 7.00 -10.26 25.93
N GLY A 361 6.24 -9.45 26.66
CA GLY A 361 6.60 -8.06 26.95
C GLY A 361 7.43 -7.88 28.21
N ARG A 362 7.47 -6.64 28.73
CA ARG A 362 8.34 -6.28 29.88
C ARG A 362 7.59 -6.03 31.19
N GLN A 363 6.29 -5.78 31.12
CA GLN A 363 5.50 -5.38 32.29
C GLN A 363 5.34 -6.53 33.29
N VAL A 364 5.39 -6.20 34.58
CA VAL A 364 5.16 -7.16 35.67
C VAL A 364 3.65 -7.22 35.95
N PRO A 365 2.99 -8.40 35.82
CA PRO A 365 1.53 -8.51 35.99
C PRO A 365 1.00 -7.94 37.31
N ALA A 366 1.76 -8.11 38.40
CA ALA A 366 1.40 -7.61 39.72
C ALA A 366 1.33 -6.07 39.82
N ARG A 367 2.06 -5.33 38.96
CA ARG A 367 2.10 -3.86 38.98
C ARG A 367 0.99 -3.23 38.14
N VAL A 368 0.68 -3.82 36.99
CA VAL A 368 -0.34 -3.31 36.05
C VAL A 368 -1.76 -3.78 36.38
N GLY A 369 -1.90 -4.75 37.28
CA GLY A 369 -3.18 -5.24 37.77
C GLY A 369 -3.79 -6.33 36.89
N ARG A 370 -4.81 -7.02 37.44
CA ARG A 370 -5.42 -8.20 36.80
C ARG A 370 -6.17 -7.89 35.51
N GLY A 371 -6.89 -6.77 35.43
CA GLY A 371 -7.63 -6.38 34.23
C GLY A 371 -6.70 -6.18 33.03
N TYR A 372 -5.61 -5.43 33.22
CA TYR A 372 -4.61 -5.20 32.18
C TYR A 372 -3.84 -6.48 31.81
N SER A 373 -3.51 -7.32 32.80
CA SER A 373 -2.79 -8.58 32.59
C SER A 373 -3.65 -9.69 31.96
N SER A 374 -4.92 -9.42 31.65
CA SER A 374 -5.81 -10.43 31.07
C SER A 374 -5.39 -10.81 29.65
N GLY A 375 -5.57 -12.08 29.29
CA GLY A 375 -5.21 -12.59 27.96
C GLY A 375 -5.86 -11.79 26.82
N ARG A 376 -7.09 -11.30 27.01
CA ARG A 376 -7.79 -10.45 26.01
C ARG A 376 -7.05 -9.14 25.73
N VAL A 377 -6.66 -8.41 26.77
CA VAL A 377 -5.92 -7.15 26.61
C VAL A 377 -4.54 -7.42 26.02
N GLN A 378 -3.85 -8.45 26.51
CA GLN A 378 -2.51 -8.82 26.04
C GLN A 378 -2.51 -9.28 24.58
N ALA A 379 -3.51 -10.05 24.14
CA ALA A 379 -3.68 -10.44 22.75
C ALA A 379 -3.98 -9.23 21.84
N SER A 380 -4.83 -8.29 22.28
CA SER A 380 -5.08 -7.07 21.50
C SER A 380 -3.83 -6.18 21.38
N LEU A 381 -3.00 -6.10 22.43
CA LEU A 381 -1.73 -5.37 22.38
C LEU A 381 -0.73 -6.05 21.42
N GLY A 382 -0.64 -7.37 21.42
CA GLY A 382 0.18 -8.11 20.46
C GLY A 382 -0.26 -7.87 19.02
N LYS A 383 -1.57 -7.91 18.74
CA LYS A 383 -2.10 -7.57 17.41
C LYS A 383 -1.74 -6.15 16.99
N LEU A 384 -1.82 -5.18 17.91
CA LEU A 384 -1.41 -3.80 17.63
C LEU A 384 0.08 -3.74 17.27
N GLY A 385 0.94 -4.45 18.00
CA GLY A 385 2.36 -4.61 17.68
C GLY A 385 2.57 -5.18 16.27
N ASP A 386 1.90 -6.29 15.94
CA ASP A 386 1.98 -6.91 14.61
C ASP A 386 1.59 -5.94 13.47
N GLN A 387 0.54 -5.12 13.66
CA GLN A 387 0.12 -4.12 12.66
C GLN A 387 1.12 -2.95 12.54
N LEU A 388 1.74 -2.55 13.66
CA LEU A 388 2.80 -1.54 13.66
C LEU A 388 4.05 -2.05 12.94
N GLU A 389 4.46 -3.30 13.17
CA GLU A 389 5.56 -3.96 12.48
C GLU A 389 5.31 -4.04 10.96
N GLU A 390 4.11 -4.44 10.54
CA GLU A 390 3.76 -4.49 9.12
C GLU A 390 3.77 -3.10 8.48
N THR A 391 3.29 -2.08 9.20
CA THR A 391 3.33 -0.68 8.77
C THR A 391 4.79 -0.19 8.63
N LEU A 392 5.67 -0.58 9.56
CA LEU A 392 7.11 -0.32 9.49
C LEU A 392 7.76 -1.01 8.29
N ARG A 393 7.38 -2.25 8.02
CA ARG A 393 7.84 -3.01 6.87
C ARG A 393 7.50 -2.27 5.58
N LEU A 394 6.25 -1.82 5.41
CA LEU A 394 5.82 -1.03 4.25
C LEU A 394 6.58 0.31 4.15
N ALA A 395 6.75 1.02 5.27
CA ALA A 395 7.51 2.27 5.29
C ALA A 395 8.98 2.05 4.91
N SER A 396 9.56 0.90 5.28
CA SER A 396 10.95 0.54 4.94
C SER A 396 11.18 0.27 3.45
N GLU A 397 10.11 0.03 2.69
CA GLU A 397 10.17 -0.12 1.24
C GLU A 397 10.30 1.24 0.53
N ILE A 398 9.92 2.33 1.18
CA ILE A 398 10.06 3.68 0.64
C ILE A 398 11.47 4.19 0.95
N ARG A 399 12.34 4.24 -0.07
CA ARG A 399 13.78 4.51 0.10
C ARG A 399 14.28 5.69 -0.72
N ARG A 400 15.37 6.33 -0.27
CA ARG A 400 16.05 7.43 -0.97
C ARG A 400 17.06 6.88 -1.97
N GLY A 401 16.72 6.93 -3.25
CA GLY A 401 17.66 6.62 -4.32
C GLY A 401 18.23 5.18 -4.28
N PRO A 402 19.28 4.91 -5.08
CA PRO A 402 19.90 3.58 -5.16
C PRO A 402 20.63 3.19 -3.87
N ALA A 403 20.96 1.91 -3.72
CA ALA A 403 21.84 1.49 -2.62
C ALA A 403 23.24 2.12 -2.80
N PRO A 404 23.94 2.47 -1.71
CA PRO A 404 25.28 3.01 -1.82
C PRO A 404 26.18 1.98 -2.50
N VAL A 405 27.01 2.42 -3.43
CA VAL A 405 27.96 1.56 -4.13
C VAL A 405 29.35 1.99 -3.70
N VAL A 406 30.13 1.07 -3.13
CA VAL A 406 31.55 1.31 -2.88
C VAL A 406 32.32 0.71 -4.04
N MET A 407 33.04 1.56 -4.78
CA MET A 407 33.85 1.14 -5.93
C MET A 407 35.30 0.91 -5.53
N GLU A 408 35.84 1.79 -4.69
CA GLU A 408 37.23 1.76 -4.28
C GLU A 408 37.36 2.13 -2.80
N ILE A 409 38.31 1.50 -2.12
CA ILE A 409 38.68 1.82 -0.74
C ILE A 409 40.18 2.05 -0.71
N SER A 410 40.59 3.23 -0.28
CA SER A 410 41.96 3.50 0.12
C SER A 410 42.02 3.61 1.64
N ALA A 411 43.08 3.07 2.25
CA ALA A 411 43.26 3.12 3.69
C ALA A 411 44.68 3.54 4.04
N ALA A 412 44.79 4.55 4.89
CA ALA A 412 46.03 5.02 5.46
C ALA A 412 46.06 4.67 6.95
N ARG A 413 47.16 4.09 7.41
CA ARG A 413 47.35 3.73 8.82
C ARG A 413 48.29 4.72 9.49
N ARG A 414 47.91 5.17 10.68
CA ARG A 414 48.78 5.94 11.60
C ARG A 414 48.64 5.42 13.02
N GLY A 415 49.60 4.60 13.45
CA GLY A 415 49.53 3.88 14.73
C GLY A 415 48.31 2.95 14.79
N LYS A 416 47.46 3.12 15.81
CA LYS A 416 46.22 2.33 16.00
C LYS A 416 44.99 2.91 15.27
N ARG A 417 45.15 3.96 14.48
CA ARG A 417 44.06 4.57 13.71
C ARG A 417 44.19 4.21 12.24
N VAL A 418 43.09 3.76 11.66
CA VAL A 418 42.95 3.55 10.22
C VAL A 418 41.99 4.60 9.69
N ARG A 419 42.50 5.47 8.81
CA ARG A 419 41.68 6.39 8.03
C ARG A 419 41.38 5.74 6.70
N MET A 420 40.11 5.62 6.35
CA MET A 420 39.64 5.11 5.08
C MET A 420 39.04 6.24 4.25
N GLU A 421 39.30 6.18 2.96
CA GLU A 421 38.65 6.96 1.93
C GLU A 421 37.91 5.97 1.03
N LEU A 422 36.59 6.12 0.95
CA LEU A 422 35.72 5.27 0.16
C LEU A 422 35.21 6.09 -1.02
N LEU A 423 35.52 5.65 -2.23
CA LEU A 423 35.01 6.22 -3.47
C LEU A 423 33.89 5.33 -4.00
N GLY A 424 32.83 5.95 -4.51
CA GLY A 424 31.62 5.24 -4.85
C GLY A 424 30.53 6.13 -5.42
N ASP A 425 29.29 5.68 -5.28
CA ASP A 425 28.09 6.39 -5.70
C ASP A 425 26.97 6.23 -4.67
N PHE A 426 26.04 7.18 -4.67
CA PHE A 426 24.81 7.19 -3.87
C PHE A 426 25.02 7.16 -2.35
N PHE A 427 26.13 7.73 -1.87
CA PHE A 427 26.30 8.01 -0.45
C PHE A 427 25.36 9.14 -0.01
N GLN A 428 24.73 8.97 1.15
CA GLN A 428 23.82 9.96 1.73
C GLN A 428 24.46 10.58 2.97
N ASP A 429 24.19 11.87 3.22
CA ASP A 429 24.63 12.54 4.45
C ASP A 429 24.15 11.77 5.68
N GLY A 430 25.06 11.45 6.60
CA GLY A 430 24.80 10.59 7.76
C GLY A 430 24.99 9.10 7.52
N ALA A 431 25.50 8.68 6.36
CA ALA A 431 25.92 7.30 6.14
C ALA A 431 26.97 6.87 7.17
N ALA A 432 26.90 5.60 7.58
CA ALA A 432 27.81 4.98 8.52
C ALA A 432 28.61 3.87 7.83
N VAL A 433 29.90 3.76 8.17
CA VAL A 433 30.78 2.71 7.64
C VAL A 433 31.00 1.63 8.69
N PHE A 434 30.87 0.38 8.28
CA PHE A 434 31.05 -0.81 9.12
C PHE A 434 32.15 -1.69 8.55
N ALA A 435 32.92 -2.31 9.44
CA ALA A 435 33.95 -3.27 9.11
C ALA A 435 33.64 -4.64 9.76
N THR A 436 33.69 -5.70 8.96
CA THR A 436 33.51 -7.08 9.43
C THR A 436 34.74 -7.91 9.05
N PRO A 437 35.35 -8.71 9.94
CA PRO A 437 36.50 -9.54 9.58
C PRO A 437 36.12 -10.54 8.48
N THR A 438 36.89 -10.63 7.41
CA THR A 438 36.68 -11.60 6.32
C THR A 438 37.33 -12.95 6.65
N ASP A 439 38.36 -12.94 7.50
CA ASP A 439 39.15 -14.12 7.82
C ASP A 439 38.63 -14.84 9.07
N LEU A 440 37.71 -15.80 8.86
CA LEU A 440 37.35 -16.83 9.82
C LEU A 440 38.08 -18.16 9.50
N ALA A 441 39.32 -18.12 8.98
CA ALA A 441 40.09 -19.34 8.68
C ALA A 441 40.68 -20.06 9.90
N THR A 442 40.26 -19.74 11.13
CA THR A 442 40.46 -20.63 12.28
C THR A 442 39.11 -20.95 12.93
N PRO A 443 38.61 -22.21 12.86
CA PRO A 443 37.47 -22.60 13.65
C PRO A 443 37.90 -22.53 15.12
N LYS A 444 37.40 -21.53 15.85
CA LYS A 444 37.37 -21.60 17.31
C LYS A 444 36.56 -22.84 17.70
N PRO A 445 36.94 -23.56 18.77
CA PRO A 445 36.20 -24.73 19.23
C PRO A 445 34.73 -24.36 19.48
N ALA A 446 33.85 -25.31 19.18
CA ALA A 446 32.44 -25.16 18.85
C ALA A 446 31.47 -24.64 19.95
N ASP A 447 31.92 -23.81 20.87
CA ASP A 447 31.08 -23.29 21.98
C ASP A 447 30.75 -21.79 21.90
N GLN A 448 31.14 -21.07 20.85
CA GLN A 448 30.75 -19.67 20.64
C GLN A 448 30.53 -19.36 19.15
N GLY A 449 29.43 -19.87 18.59
CA GLY A 449 28.98 -19.60 17.22
C GLY A 449 28.28 -18.25 17.07
N VAL A 450 28.91 -17.15 17.46
CA VAL A 450 28.41 -15.79 17.16
C VAL A 450 29.31 -15.19 16.07
N PRO A 451 28.79 -14.86 14.86
CA PRO A 451 29.56 -14.13 13.87
C PRO A 451 30.07 -12.83 14.49
N ALA A 452 31.33 -12.47 14.25
CA ALA A 452 31.89 -11.23 14.78
C ALA A 452 31.00 -10.05 14.38
N ALA A 453 30.46 -9.34 15.37
CA ALA A 453 29.56 -8.22 15.14
C ALA A 453 30.26 -7.15 14.28
N PRO A 454 29.56 -6.52 13.32
CA PRO A 454 30.12 -5.43 12.53
C PRO A 454 30.62 -4.31 13.45
N ILE A 455 31.85 -3.85 13.24
CA ILE A 455 32.43 -2.75 14.00
C ILE A 455 32.10 -1.45 13.27
N PRO A 456 31.37 -0.50 13.89
CA PRO A 456 31.15 0.81 13.28
C PRO A 456 32.43 1.66 13.31
N ALA A 457 32.61 2.52 12.32
CA ALA A 457 33.62 3.56 12.35
C ALA A 457 33.35 4.54 13.51
N ASP A 458 34.39 5.02 14.19
CA ASP A 458 34.22 6.03 15.26
C ASP A 458 33.75 7.37 14.69
N ARG A 459 34.13 7.63 13.44
CA ARG A 459 33.75 8.82 12.70
C ARG A 459 33.55 8.47 11.25
N THR A 460 32.45 8.95 10.69
CA THR A 460 32.18 8.92 9.25
C THR A 460 31.80 10.32 8.80
N ASP A 461 32.53 10.87 7.84
CA ASP A 461 32.27 12.16 7.21
C ASP A 461 31.93 11.90 5.73
N VAL A 462 30.70 12.18 5.34
CA VAL A 462 30.26 12.13 3.94
C VAL A 462 30.67 13.44 3.29
N ILE A 463 31.54 13.38 2.29
CA ILE A 463 32.08 14.57 1.61
C ILE A 463 31.23 14.91 0.39
N SER A 464 30.77 13.88 -0.31
CA SER A 464 29.85 14.00 -1.45
C SER A 464 29.10 12.68 -1.63
N SER A 465 28.16 12.66 -2.56
CA SER A 465 27.45 11.43 -2.95
C SER A 465 28.36 10.32 -3.51
N GLY A 466 29.63 10.63 -3.81
CA GLY A 466 30.61 9.66 -4.28
C GLY A 466 31.86 9.50 -3.42
N MET A 467 31.90 10.14 -2.24
CA MET A 467 33.08 10.09 -1.37
C MET A 467 32.74 10.13 0.13
N ILE A 468 33.26 9.16 0.88
CA ILE A 468 33.18 9.09 2.34
C ILE A 468 34.58 8.99 2.94
N PHE A 469 34.83 9.70 4.04
CA PHE A 469 35.93 9.41 4.94
C PHE A 469 35.43 8.68 6.19
N ALA A 470 36.10 7.60 6.57
CA ALA A 470 35.82 6.88 7.80
C ALA A 470 37.08 6.72 8.65
N VAL A 471 36.93 6.76 9.97
CA VAL A 471 38.04 6.55 10.91
C VAL A 471 37.67 5.44 11.87
N PHE A 472 38.58 4.48 12.00
CA PHE A 472 38.50 3.39 12.97
C PHE A 472 39.66 3.48 13.97
N SER A 473 39.35 3.40 15.25
CA SER A 473 40.27 3.38 16.38
C SER A 473 40.39 1.93 16.85
N GLY A 474 41.44 1.26 16.40
CA GLY A 474 41.64 -0.17 16.63
C GLY A 474 42.50 -0.80 15.55
N GLN A 475 43.04 -1.98 15.85
CA GLN A 475 43.78 -2.78 14.86
C GLN A 475 42.77 -3.46 13.93
N LEU A 476 42.48 -2.83 12.78
CA LEU A 476 41.93 -3.55 11.62
C LEU A 476 43.07 -4.33 10.97
N GLU A 477 43.45 -5.47 11.57
CA GLU A 477 44.48 -6.39 11.06
C GLU A 477 43.86 -7.53 10.28
N GLY A 478 44.50 -7.95 9.18
CA GLY A 478 43.99 -8.98 8.28
C GLY A 478 43.02 -8.43 7.22
N ALA A 479 42.30 -9.35 6.58
CA ALA A 479 41.30 -9.01 5.58
C ALA A 479 39.98 -8.59 6.25
N TRP A 480 39.48 -7.41 5.88
CA TRP A 480 38.21 -6.87 6.38
C TRP A 480 37.27 -6.61 5.22
N SER A 481 36.00 -6.86 5.45
CA SER A 481 34.91 -6.53 4.55
C SER A 481 34.28 -5.22 5.02
N ILE A 482 34.29 -4.21 4.14
CA ILE A 482 33.75 -2.89 4.43
C ILE A 482 32.38 -2.75 3.79
N VAL A 483 31.44 -2.21 4.56
CA VAL A 483 30.06 -1.94 4.14
C VAL A 483 29.71 -0.51 4.53
N VAL A 484 29.19 0.26 3.56
CA VAL A 484 28.57 1.56 3.82
C VAL A 484 27.09 1.35 4.00
N ARG A 485 26.49 1.91 5.05
CA ARG A 485 25.03 1.94 5.24
C ARG A 485 24.54 3.38 5.25
N ASN A 486 23.65 3.72 4.33
CA ASN A 486 22.97 5.01 4.31
C ASN A 486 21.93 5.11 5.44
N PRO A 487 21.49 6.33 5.83
CA PRO A 487 20.45 6.52 6.84
C PRO A 487 19.11 5.85 6.48
N ASP A 488 18.83 5.66 5.19
CA ASP A 488 17.66 4.92 4.72
C ASP A 488 17.75 3.40 4.91
N GLY A 489 18.85 2.92 5.51
CA GLY A 489 19.12 1.51 5.81
C GLY A 489 19.76 0.72 4.68
N ARG A 490 19.88 1.27 3.46
CA ARG A 490 20.52 0.55 2.35
C ARG A 490 22.02 0.40 2.62
N SER A 491 22.51 -0.82 2.43
CA SER A 491 23.92 -1.16 2.60
C SER A 491 24.57 -1.46 1.26
N SER A 492 25.83 -1.07 1.10
CA SER A 492 26.61 -1.42 -0.07
C SER A 492 26.89 -2.92 -0.11
N LYS A 493 27.24 -3.42 -1.29
CA LYS A 493 27.87 -4.74 -1.35
C LYS A 493 29.15 -4.70 -0.51
N PRO A 494 29.48 -5.78 0.22
CA PRO A 494 30.69 -5.83 1.01
C PRO A 494 31.90 -5.79 0.07
N LEU A 495 32.81 -4.84 0.28
CA LEU A 495 34.06 -4.74 -0.48
C LEU A 495 35.23 -5.06 0.44
N THR A 496 36.08 -5.99 0.01
CA THR A 496 37.22 -6.42 0.81
C THR A 496 38.32 -5.34 0.77
N LEU A 497 38.75 -4.90 1.94
CA LEU A 497 39.92 -4.04 2.09
C LEU A 497 41.17 -4.84 1.67
N PRO A 498 41.93 -4.39 0.67
CA PRO A 498 43.16 -5.06 0.27
C PRO A 498 44.15 -5.12 1.44
N ASN A 499 44.84 -6.26 1.59
CA ASN A 499 45.80 -6.47 2.67
C ASN A 499 46.92 -5.42 2.61
N GLY A 500 46.92 -4.49 3.58
CA GLY A 500 47.94 -3.45 3.73
C GLY A 500 47.37 -2.06 3.50
N ALA A 501 46.90 -1.42 4.58
CA ALA A 501 46.80 0.04 4.59
C ALA A 501 48.21 0.61 4.45
N THR A 502 48.41 1.55 3.54
CA THR A 502 49.71 2.21 3.34
C THR A 502 50.10 2.93 4.63
N GLU A 503 51.27 2.60 5.17
CA GLU A 503 51.81 3.27 6.35
C GLU A 503 52.30 4.65 5.93
N VAL A 504 51.74 5.70 6.54
CA VAL A 504 52.13 7.08 6.25
C VAL A 504 53.16 7.50 7.29
N GLU A 505 54.44 7.57 6.90
CA GLU A 505 55.50 8.15 7.73
C GLU A 505 55.25 9.65 7.98
N ALA A 506 55.70 10.11 9.15
CA ALA A 506 55.31 11.36 9.80
C ALA A 506 55.69 12.65 9.06
#